data_AF-A0A970QDT6-F1
#
_entry.id   AF-A0A970QDT6-F1
#
_cell.length_a   1.000
_cell.length_b   1.000
_cell.length_c   1.000
_cell.angle_alpha   90.00
_cell.angle_beta   90.00
_cell.angle_gamma   90.00
#
_symmetry.space_group_name_H-M   'P 1'
#
loop_
_entity.id
_entity.type
_entity.pdbx_description
1 polymer ?
#
loop_
_entity_poly.entity_id
_entity_poly.type
_entity_poly.pdbx_seq_one_letter_code
_entity_poly.pdbx_strand_id
1 'polypeptide(L)'
;SYPKVDDIATVLPSTIKDLALRRFENNDKAAQPVIESLQQIQPSEEDDDSVLSAFNLLLESLSLIGGDSAFNEIQTHLADENLQVRKNALLSLSRFQRTETLEMLQQRVKEEQDNATRALAYSKYLGAMSTAKILPGKDVDEHLRYAAGQAQTTAARREFLAASSQLPSLECLRLIESELDNPEVAAEALRAALTVSRALTGAWPKEAAARLRAIADDETQGQEIRHEAKDALNTMRSHKDYLMAWEMAGPYFEDNTIAYFLFEQKFPPEKDADSANWRCFPLLPKTEPPFKLDFNRVLGGDNRVVFIRSFINSPTDQDAVLELGTNDGCKLWWNGKLIHGINVGRPLTPGEDKLELQLNAGLNTLMVAVFQQEGDWGATLRFVDREGNTLENITASTQP
;
A
#
# COMPACT_ATOMS: atom_id res chain seq x y z
N SER A 1 23.25 27.01 -28.68
CA SER A 1 22.41 26.29 -29.66
C SER A 1 21.40 25.49 -28.87
N TYR A 2 20.10 25.71 -29.11
CA TYR A 2 19.08 24.85 -28.52
C TYR A 2 19.24 23.41 -29.04
N PRO A 3 19.09 22.38 -28.20
CA PRO A 3 19.09 21.01 -28.66
C PRO A 3 17.95 20.81 -29.66
N LYS A 4 18.20 20.04 -30.72
CA LYS A 4 17.18 19.74 -31.73
C LYS A 4 16.21 18.72 -31.13
N VAL A 5 14.95 18.78 -31.54
CA VAL A 5 13.87 17.88 -31.08
C VAL A 5 14.25 16.39 -31.24
N ASP A 6 15.06 16.06 -32.24
CA ASP A 6 15.56 14.70 -32.49
C ASP A 6 16.54 14.19 -31.42
N ASP A 7 17.24 15.09 -30.70
CA ASP A 7 18.18 14.73 -29.62
C ASP A 7 17.45 14.42 -28.30
N ILE A 8 16.19 14.86 -28.16
CA ILE A 8 15.35 14.66 -26.97
C ILE A 8 14.64 13.29 -27.01
N ALA A 9 14.29 12.81 -28.21
CA ALA A 9 13.56 11.56 -28.41
C ALA A 9 14.33 10.30 -27.97
N THR A 10 15.67 10.34 -28.01
CA THR A 10 16.53 9.18 -27.73
C THR A 10 16.69 8.84 -26.26
N VAL A 11 16.29 9.73 -25.34
CA VAL A 11 16.56 9.58 -23.89
C VAL A 11 15.28 9.51 -23.05
N LEU A 12 14.11 9.83 -23.61
CA LEU A 12 12.83 9.90 -22.91
C LEU A 12 12.43 8.56 -22.22
N PRO A 13 12.50 7.38 -22.86
CA PRO A 13 11.98 6.15 -22.23
C PRO A 13 12.82 5.66 -21.04
N SER A 14 14.14 5.85 -21.07
CA SER A 14 15.03 5.44 -19.97
C SER A 14 15.09 6.47 -18.85
N THR A 15 15.05 7.77 -19.20
CA THR A 15 15.12 8.86 -18.22
C THR A 15 13.83 8.99 -17.41
N ILE A 16 12.66 8.70 -18.00
CA ILE A 16 11.38 8.64 -17.27
C ILE A 16 11.38 7.51 -16.23
N LYS A 17 12.00 6.36 -16.55
CA LYS A 17 12.11 5.22 -15.63
C LYS A 17 13.03 5.52 -14.45
N ASP A 18 14.12 6.24 -14.67
CA ASP A 18 15.07 6.63 -13.63
C ASP A 18 14.60 7.85 -12.81
N LEU A 19 13.79 8.75 -13.39
CA LEU A 19 13.13 9.84 -12.65
C LEU A 19 12.01 9.32 -11.74
N ALA A 20 11.26 8.31 -12.16
CA ALA A 20 10.20 7.69 -11.34
C ALA A 20 10.72 7.06 -10.04
N LEU A 21 12.04 6.84 -9.92
CA LEU A 21 12.69 6.21 -8.78
C LEU A 21 13.43 7.18 -7.85
N ARG A 22 13.57 8.47 -8.20
CA ARG A 22 14.25 9.46 -7.36
C ARG A 22 13.26 10.46 -6.76
N ARG A 23 12.92 10.29 -5.48
CA ARG A 23 12.39 11.40 -4.67
C ARG A 23 13.54 12.37 -4.44
N PHE A 24 13.53 13.54 -5.07
CA PHE A 24 14.46 14.62 -4.74
C PHE A 24 13.81 15.55 -3.70
N GLU A 25 14.56 15.95 -2.69
CA GLU A 25 14.24 17.04 -1.73
C GLU A 25 13.96 18.41 -2.39
N ASN A 26 13.94 18.46 -3.73
CA ASN A 26 13.88 19.68 -4.51
C ASN A 26 12.80 19.64 -5.61
N ASN A 27 11.85 18.70 -5.54
CA ASN A 27 10.77 18.59 -6.54
C ASN A 27 10.02 19.90 -6.72
N ASP A 28 9.77 20.66 -5.65
CA ASP A 28 9.10 21.96 -5.76
C ASP A 28 9.96 23.00 -6.50
N LYS A 29 11.28 23.03 -6.26
CA LYS A 29 12.18 23.91 -7.03
C LYS A 29 12.32 23.46 -8.49
N ALA A 30 12.26 22.15 -8.75
CA ALA A 30 12.31 21.59 -10.09
C ALA A 30 10.99 21.84 -10.87
N ALA A 31 9.86 21.88 -10.17
CA ALA A 31 8.55 22.17 -10.75
C ALA A 31 8.40 23.65 -11.14
N GLN A 32 9.05 24.56 -10.41
CA GLN A 32 8.86 26.00 -10.55
C GLN A 32 9.01 26.53 -12.00
N PRO A 33 10.07 26.20 -12.77
CA PRO A 33 10.19 26.69 -14.15
C PRO A 33 9.09 26.15 -15.09
N VAL A 34 8.60 24.95 -14.81
CA VAL A 34 7.51 24.32 -15.58
C VAL A 34 6.18 25.00 -15.26
N ILE A 35 5.94 25.32 -13.99
CA ILE A 35 4.77 26.10 -13.55
C ILE A 35 4.77 27.48 -14.22
N GLU A 36 5.90 28.19 -14.20
CA GLU A 36 6.03 29.51 -14.84
C GLU A 36 5.75 29.45 -16.35
N SER A 37 6.18 28.36 -17.01
CA SER A 37 5.91 28.15 -18.44
C SER A 37 4.44 27.82 -18.70
N LEU A 38 3.82 27.03 -17.82
CA LEU A 38 2.40 26.66 -17.90
C LEU A 38 1.50 27.91 -17.77
N GLN A 39 1.81 28.79 -16.82
CA GLN A 39 1.07 30.03 -16.58
C GLN A 39 1.16 31.03 -17.72
N GLN A 40 2.20 30.95 -18.56
CA GLN A 40 2.36 31.79 -19.76
C GLN A 40 1.54 31.30 -20.96
N ILE A 41 1.15 30.02 -20.96
CA ILE A 41 0.46 29.37 -22.06
C ILE A 41 -0.92 28.99 -21.54
N GLN A 42 -1.87 29.93 -21.47
CA GLN A 42 -3.26 29.61 -21.09
C GLN A 42 -4.08 29.31 -22.35
N PRO A 43 -4.48 28.04 -22.59
CA PRO A 43 -5.23 27.68 -23.79
C PRO A 43 -6.66 28.21 -23.71
N SER A 44 -7.12 28.85 -24.77
CA SER A 44 -8.50 29.20 -25.05
C SER A 44 -9.12 28.21 -26.03
N GLU A 45 -10.45 28.24 -26.20
CA GLU A 45 -11.12 27.40 -27.23
C GLU A 45 -10.73 27.79 -28.67
N GLU A 46 -10.14 28.97 -28.87
CA GLU A 46 -9.77 29.51 -30.19
C GLU A 46 -8.30 29.26 -30.57
N ASP A 47 -7.49 28.73 -29.64
CA ASP A 47 -6.06 28.50 -29.88
C ASP A 47 -5.79 27.31 -30.82
N ASP A 48 -4.69 27.40 -31.56
CA ASP A 48 -4.22 26.31 -32.42
C ASP A 48 -3.81 25.06 -31.61
N ASP A 49 -3.91 23.88 -32.22
CA ASP A 49 -3.64 22.57 -31.61
C ASP A 49 -2.23 22.50 -30.97
N SER A 50 -1.29 23.31 -31.47
CA SER A 50 0.07 23.44 -30.97
C SER A 50 0.15 24.01 -29.53
N VAL A 51 -0.69 24.99 -29.18
CA VAL A 51 -0.75 25.61 -27.85
C VAL A 51 -1.29 24.61 -26.83
N LEU A 52 -2.39 23.95 -27.17
CA LEU A 52 -3.01 22.94 -26.32
C LEU A 52 -2.09 21.73 -26.10
N SER A 53 -1.36 21.31 -27.14
CA SER A 53 -0.37 20.22 -27.05
C SER A 53 0.79 20.59 -26.12
N ALA A 54 1.32 21.82 -26.23
CA ALA A 54 2.38 22.30 -25.35
C ALA A 54 1.93 22.36 -23.90
N PHE A 55 0.72 22.90 -23.66
CA PHE A 55 0.12 22.93 -22.33
C PHE A 55 -0.03 21.54 -21.72
N ASN A 56 -0.51 20.58 -22.50
CA ASN A 56 -0.69 19.22 -22.04
C ASN A 56 0.63 18.53 -21.65
N LEU A 57 1.69 18.79 -22.41
CA LEU A 57 3.02 18.28 -22.12
C LEU A 57 3.58 18.88 -20.81
N LEU A 58 3.31 20.16 -20.54
CA LEU A 58 3.74 20.83 -19.31
C LEU A 58 3.02 20.24 -18.08
N LEU A 59 1.70 20.04 -18.16
CA LEU A 59 0.96 19.32 -17.10
C LEU A 59 1.46 17.90 -16.89
N GLU A 60 1.81 17.18 -17.96
CA GLU A 60 2.40 15.85 -17.84
C GLU A 60 3.77 15.91 -17.15
N SER A 61 4.59 16.90 -17.50
CA SER A 61 5.92 17.10 -16.91
C SER A 61 5.82 17.38 -15.42
N LEU A 62 4.87 18.21 -14.98
CA LEU A 62 4.59 18.44 -13.57
C LEU A 62 4.20 17.14 -12.84
N SER A 63 3.39 16.28 -13.46
CA SER A 63 3.02 15.00 -12.86
C SER A 63 4.20 14.03 -12.68
N LEU A 64 5.23 14.14 -13.55
CA LEU A 64 6.44 13.33 -13.46
C LEU A 64 7.44 13.90 -12.45
N ILE A 65 7.52 15.23 -12.34
CA ILE A 65 8.34 15.91 -11.32
C ILE A 65 7.77 15.63 -9.92
N GLY A 66 6.44 15.72 -9.77
CA GLY A 66 5.76 15.60 -8.48
C GLY A 66 6.08 16.76 -7.53
N GLY A 67 5.85 16.56 -6.24
CA GLY A 67 5.98 17.62 -5.23
C GLY A 67 4.67 18.38 -4.97
N ASP A 68 4.68 19.24 -3.95
CA ASP A 68 3.51 20.01 -3.53
C ASP A 68 3.19 21.11 -4.53
N SER A 69 4.20 21.80 -5.07
CA SER A 69 3.98 22.86 -6.06
C SER A 69 3.36 22.32 -7.35
N ALA A 70 3.86 21.20 -7.87
CA ALA A 70 3.30 20.56 -9.07
C ALA A 70 1.86 20.08 -8.83
N PHE A 71 1.61 19.44 -7.69
CA PHE A 71 0.27 19.01 -7.29
C PHE A 71 -0.69 20.20 -7.22
N ASN A 72 -0.26 21.28 -6.56
CA ASN A 72 -1.05 22.48 -6.35
C ASN A 72 -1.35 23.24 -7.63
N GLU A 73 -0.47 23.21 -8.62
CA GLU A 73 -0.73 23.82 -9.92
C GLU A 73 -1.72 22.98 -10.74
N ILE A 74 -1.52 21.66 -10.82
CA ILE A 74 -2.37 20.75 -11.61
C ILE A 74 -3.85 20.81 -11.15
N GLN A 75 -4.10 20.88 -9.85
CA GLN A 75 -5.48 20.94 -9.32
C GLN A 75 -6.27 22.16 -9.81
N THR A 76 -5.60 23.28 -10.13
CA THR A 76 -6.29 24.51 -10.58
C THR A 76 -7.00 24.33 -11.92
N HIS A 77 -6.58 23.34 -12.70
CA HIS A 77 -7.09 23.04 -14.04
C HIS A 77 -8.18 21.96 -14.07
N LEU A 78 -8.59 21.41 -12.91
CA LEU A 78 -9.63 20.37 -12.85
C LEU A 78 -11.03 20.88 -13.21
N ALA A 79 -11.25 22.18 -13.07
CA ALA A 79 -12.52 22.86 -13.35
C ALA A 79 -12.42 23.84 -14.52
N ASP A 80 -11.36 23.74 -15.34
CA ASP A 80 -11.13 24.59 -16.51
C ASP A 80 -12.32 24.54 -17.49
N GLU A 81 -12.61 25.59 -18.24
CA GLU A 81 -13.71 25.57 -19.21
C GLU A 81 -13.38 24.70 -20.43
N ASN A 82 -12.11 24.61 -20.80
CA ASN A 82 -11.65 23.78 -21.90
C ASN A 82 -11.66 22.29 -21.51
N LEU A 83 -12.44 21.51 -22.25
CA LEU A 83 -12.62 20.07 -22.01
C LEU A 83 -11.30 19.29 -22.04
N GLN A 84 -10.38 19.61 -22.95
CA GLN A 84 -9.13 18.88 -23.08
C GLN A 84 -8.17 19.20 -21.93
N VAL A 85 -8.15 20.46 -21.48
CA VAL A 85 -7.41 20.88 -20.29
C VAL A 85 -7.89 20.11 -19.07
N ARG A 86 -9.22 20.06 -18.82
CA ARG A 86 -9.79 19.27 -17.71
C ARG A 86 -9.40 17.79 -17.77
N LYS A 87 -9.50 17.18 -18.96
CA LYS A 87 -9.15 15.75 -19.16
C LYS A 87 -7.69 15.48 -18.85
N ASN A 88 -6.79 16.36 -19.26
CA ASN A 88 -5.36 16.20 -19.00
C ASN A 88 -5.00 16.49 -17.53
N ALA A 89 -5.67 17.45 -16.89
CA ALA A 89 -5.53 17.69 -15.45
C ALA A 89 -5.92 16.44 -14.63
N LEU A 90 -7.04 15.77 -14.98
CA LEU A 90 -7.43 14.49 -14.36
C LEU A 90 -6.38 13.40 -14.53
N LEU A 91 -5.81 13.27 -15.73
CA LEU A 91 -4.74 12.33 -16.05
C LEU A 91 -3.49 12.60 -15.19
N SER A 92 -3.01 13.84 -15.19
CA SER A 92 -1.80 14.25 -14.45
C SER A 92 -1.99 14.10 -12.95
N LEU A 93 -3.15 14.47 -12.40
CA LEU A 93 -3.44 14.35 -10.97
C LEU A 93 -3.43 12.89 -10.50
N SER A 94 -3.95 11.96 -11.31
CA SER A 94 -4.05 10.54 -10.94
C SER A 94 -2.72 9.81 -10.70
N ARG A 95 -1.59 10.45 -11.05
CA ARG A 95 -0.24 9.92 -10.82
C ARG A 95 0.27 10.19 -9.40
N PHE A 96 -0.38 11.08 -8.65
CA PHE A 96 0.02 11.41 -7.28
C PHE A 96 -0.57 10.38 -6.30
N GLN A 97 0.30 9.79 -5.48
CA GLN A 97 -0.12 8.85 -4.43
C GLN A 97 -0.39 9.61 -3.12
N ARG A 98 -1.51 10.35 -3.09
CA ARG A 98 -1.93 11.20 -1.96
C ARG A 98 -3.42 11.01 -1.66
N THR A 99 -3.82 11.20 -0.41
CA THR A 99 -5.24 11.14 -0.02
C THR A 99 -6.06 12.22 -0.73
N GLU A 100 -5.52 13.44 -0.81
CA GLU A 100 -6.13 14.59 -1.49
C GLU A 100 -6.37 14.31 -2.97
N THR A 101 -5.51 13.51 -3.62
CA THR A 101 -5.72 13.09 -5.02
C THR A 101 -6.99 12.26 -5.16
N LEU A 102 -7.21 11.30 -4.26
CA LEU A 102 -8.38 10.44 -4.29
C LEU A 102 -9.65 11.24 -4.00
N GLU A 103 -9.60 12.15 -3.03
CA GLU A 103 -10.72 13.06 -2.69
C GLU A 103 -11.11 13.95 -3.88
N MET A 104 -10.13 14.60 -4.52
CA MET A 104 -10.36 15.47 -5.67
C MET A 104 -10.93 14.71 -6.87
N LEU A 105 -10.36 13.53 -7.20
CA LEU A 105 -10.87 12.69 -8.29
C LEU A 105 -12.28 12.16 -7.98
N GLN A 106 -12.52 11.72 -6.75
CA GLN A 106 -13.87 11.34 -6.30
C GLN A 106 -14.86 12.49 -6.46
N GLN A 107 -14.48 13.71 -6.09
CA GLN A 107 -15.33 14.89 -6.23
C GLN A 107 -15.65 15.18 -7.71
N ARG A 108 -14.66 15.07 -8.60
CA ARG A 108 -14.88 15.21 -10.05
C ARG A 108 -15.83 14.16 -10.60
N VAL A 109 -15.79 12.91 -10.11
CA VAL A 109 -16.78 11.90 -10.49
C VAL A 109 -18.20 12.32 -10.08
N LYS A 110 -18.38 13.00 -8.94
CA LYS A 110 -19.71 13.45 -8.46
C LYS A 110 -20.25 14.64 -9.24
N GLU A 111 -19.40 15.62 -9.52
CA GLU A 111 -19.81 16.92 -10.06
C GLU A 111 -19.95 16.94 -11.58
N GLU A 112 -19.18 16.08 -12.29
CA GLU A 112 -19.11 16.12 -13.74
C GLU A 112 -20.43 15.72 -14.41
N GLN A 113 -20.94 16.65 -15.21
CA GLN A 113 -22.23 16.50 -15.89
C GLN A 113 -22.07 15.77 -17.22
N ASP A 114 -20.94 15.96 -17.91
CA ASP A 114 -20.65 15.25 -19.14
C ASP A 114 -20.35 13.77 -18.88
N ASN A 115 -21.12 12.87 -19.49
CA ASN A 115 -21.01 11.43 -19.25
C ASN A 115 -19.64 10.87 -19.65
N ALA A 116 -19.05 11.34 -20.75
CA ALA A 116 -17.75 10.84 -21.22
C ALA A 116 -16.62 11.27 -20.28
N THR A 117 -16.67 12.51 -19.80
CA THR A 117 -15.69 13.06 -18.86
C THR A 117 -15.86 12.47 -17.47
N ARG A 118 -17.10 12.22 -17.03
CA ARG A 118 -17.35 11.50 -15.76
C ARG A 118 -16.82 10.07 -15.80
N ALA A 119 -16.99 9.36 -16.93
CA ALA A 119 -16.40 8.04 -17.11
C ALA A 119 -14.87 8.08 -17.10
N LEU A 120 -14.25 9.08 -17.74
CA LEU A 120 -12.81 9.28 -17.65
C LEU A 120 -12.36 9.57 -16.21
N ALA A 121 -13.04 10.47 -15.50
CA ALA A 121 -12.74 10.80 -14.11
C ALA A 121 -12.81 9.57 -13.22
N TYR A 122 -13.83 8.71 -13.42
CA TYR A 122 -13.96 7.45 -12.69
C TYR A 122 -12.81 6.49 -12.99
N SER A 123 -12.42 6.35 -14.26
CA SER A 123 -11.26 5.55 -14.66
C SER A 123 -9.96 6.06 -14.01
N LYS A 124 -9.74 7.38 -13.99
CA LYS A 124 -8.56 7.99 -13.34
C LYS A 124 -8.59 7.85 -11.83
N TYR A 125 -9.76 7.95 -11.23
CA TYR A 125 -9.96 7.68 -9.82
C TYR A 125 -9.59 6.24 -9.46
N LEU A 126 -10.09 5.24 -10.20
CA LEU A 126 -9.72 3.84 -10.01
C LEU A 126 -8.23 3.58 -10.27
N GLY A 127 -7.64 4.22 -11.27
CA GLY A 127 -6.21 4.17 -11.55
C GLY A 127 -5.38 4.68 -10.37
N ALA A 128 -5.71 5.86 -9.85
CA ALA A 128 -5.06 6.43 -8.67
C ALA A 128 -5.21 5.51 -7.46
N MET A 129 -6.42 5.00 -7.20
CA MET A 129 -6.67 4.02 -6.14
C MET A 129 -5.78 2.79 -6.29
N SER A 130 -5.68 2.17 -7.47
CA SER A 130 -4.90 0.94 -7.68
C SER A 130 -3.40 1.07 -7.33
N THR A 131 -2.90 2.31 -7.27
CA THR A 131 -1.52 2.64 -6.90
C THR A 131 -1.38 3.25 -5.51
N ALA A 132 -2.48 3.47 -4.78
CA ALA A 132 -2.54 4.06 -3.45
C ALA A 132 -2.04 3.14 -2.32
N LYS A 133 -1.13 2.21 -2.63
CA LYS A 133 -0.61 1.18 -1.69
C LYS A 133 0.19 1.75 -0.52
N ILE A 134 0.53 3.04 -0.55
CA ILE A 134 1.27 3.72 0.53
C ILE A 134 0.37 4.54 1.46
N LEU A 135 -0.90 4.72 1.08
CA LEU A 135 -1.87 5.50 1.85
C LEU A 135 -2.41 4.68 3.04
N PRO A 136 -2.95 5.35 4.08
CA PRO A 136 -3.60 4.66 5.19
C PRO A 136 -4.76 3.78 4.70
N GLY A 137 -4.83 2.54 5.19
CA GLY A 137 -5.87 1.59 4.76
C GLY A 137 -7.30 2.08 5.01
N LYS A 138 -7.51 2.81 6.12
CA LYS A 138 -8.82 3.40 6.49
C LYS A 138 -9.35 4.36 5.42
N ASP A 139 -8.49 5.19 4.84
CA ASP A 139 -8.87 6.19 3.84
C ASP A 139 -9.19 5.48 2.51
N VAL A 140 -8.40 4.46 2.17
CA VAL A 140 -8.61 3.63 0.97
C VAL A 140 -9.94 2.87 1.03
N ASP A 141 -10.34 2.35 2.19
CA ASP A 141 -11.59 1.60 2.35
C ASP A 141 -12.84 2.48 2.12
N GLU A 142 -12.80 3.76 2.49
CA GLU A 142 -13.88 4.70 2.19
C GLU A 142 -14.03 4.92 0.67
N HIS A 143 -12.90 5.06 -0.01
CA HIS A 143 -12.86 5.19 -1.46
C HIS A 143 -13.31 3.92 -2.18
N LEU A 144 -12.96 2.73 -1.68
CA LEU A 144 -13.43 1.44 -2.21
C LEU A 144 -14.96 1.33 -2.19
N ARG A 145 -15.60 1.71 -1.07
CA ARG A 145 -17.07 1.74 -0.98
C ARG A 145 -17.70 2.67 -2.00
N TYR A 146 -17.16 3.88 -2.13
CA TYR A 146 -17.66 4.85 -3.10
C TYR A 146 -17.48 4.32 -4.53
N ALA A 147 -16.30 3.81 -4.87
CA ALA A 147 -15.97 3.28 -6.18
C ALA A 147 -16.90 2.13 -6.60
N ALA A 148 -17.15 1.18 -5.70
CA ALA A 148 -18.09 0.09 -5.92
C ALA A 148 -19.50 0.61 -6.21
N GLY A 149 -19.96 1.62 -5.46
CA GLY A 149 -21.27 2.26 -5.68
C GLY A 149 -21.40 2.97 -7.04
N GLN A 150 -20.30 3.37 -7.67
CA GLN A 150 -20.30 3.97 -9.01
C GLN A 150 -20.17 2.95 -10.15
N ALA A 151 -19.82 1.69 -9.84
CA ALA A 151 -19.59 0.63 -10.83
C ALA A 151 -20.92 0.07 -11.40
N GLN A 152 -21.66 0.88 -12.15
CA GLN A 152 -23.02 0.55 -12.59
C GLN A 152 -23.07 -0.21 -13.93
N THR A 153 -22.05 -0.04 -14.78
CA THR A 153 -21.93 -0.73 -16.07
C THR A 153 -20.96 -1.91 -15.96
N THR A 154 -21.09 -2.90 -16.85
CA THR A 154 -20.16 -4.03 -16.94
C THR A 154 -18.70 -3.59 -17.06
N ALA A 155 -18.44 -2.57 -17.89
CA ALA A 155 -17.10 -2.02 -18.08
C ALA A 155 -16.57 -1.39 -16.77
N ALA A 156 -17.39 -0.61 -16.08
CA ALA A 156 -17.01 0.00 -14.80
C ALA A 156 -16.78 -1.04 -13.70
N ARG A 157 -17.59 -2.11 -13.66
CA ARG A 157 -17.38 -3.24 -12.73
C ARG A 157 -16.05 -3.95 -12.98
N ARG A 158 -15.72 -4.24 -14.24
CA ARG A 158 -14.42 -4.85 -14.60
C ARG A 158 -13.24 -3.96 -14.18
N GLU A 159 -13.35 -2.66 -14.44
CA GLU A 159 -12.31 -1.70 -14.06
C GLU A 159 -12.17 -1.61 -12.54
N PHE A 160 -13.28 -1.59 -11.80
CA PHE A 160 -13.29 -1.62 -10.34
C PHE A 160 -12.63 -2.89 -9.80
N LEU A 161 -13.00 -4.08 -10.30
CA LEU A 161 -12.42 -5.36 -9.87
C LEU A 161 -10.91 -5.43 -10.15
N ALA A 162 -10.46 -4.88 -11.28
CA ALA A 162 -9.04 -4.78 -11.59
C ALA A 162 -8.30 -3.88 -10.59
N ALA A 163 -8.84 -2.69 -10.30
CA ALA A 163 -8.25 -1.75 -9.36
C ALA A 163 -8.25 -2.27 -7.91
N SER A 164 -9.37 -2.82 -7.45
CA SER A 164 -9.55 -3.33 -6.09
C SER A 164 -8.66 -4.51 -5.77
N SER A 165 -8.35 -5.37 -6.76
CA SER A 165 -7.38 -6.47 -6.59
C SER A 165 -5.98 -6.02 -6.14
N GLN A 166 -5.63 -4.75 -6.35
CA GLN A 166 -4.37 -4.14 -5.94
C GLN A 166 -4.39 -3.56 -4.52
N LEU A 167 -5.55 -3.56 -3.86
CA LEU A 167 -5.78 -2.95 -2.55
C LEU A 167 -6.38 -3.96 -1.57
N PRO A 168 -5.57 -4.90 -1.05
CA PRO A 168 -6.08 -5.93 -0.15
C PRO A 168 -6.56 -5.32 1.16
N SER A 169 -7.86 -5.39 1.39
CA SER A 169 -8.52 -5.15 2.69
C SER A 169 -9.71 -6.09 2.84
N LEU A 170 -10.19 -6.29 4.07
CA LEU A 170 -11.40 -7.10 4.27
C LEU A 170 -12.62 -6.48 3.57
N GLU A 171 -12.71 -5.15 3.55
CA GLU A 171 -13.77 -4.43 2.83
C GLU A 171 -13.68 -4.69 1.32
N CYS A 172 -12.48 -4.60 0.75
CA CYS A 172 -12.23 -4.92 -0.65
C CYS A 172 -12.70 -6.34 -1.00
N LEU A 173 -12.36 -7.33 -0.16
CA LEU A 173 -12.78 -8.71 -0.37
C LEU A 173 -14.31 -8.82 -0.40
N ARG A 174 -15.03 -8.21 0.55
CA ARG A 174 -16.50 -8.25 0.60
C ARG A 174 -17.15 -7.61 -0.62
N LEU A 175 -16.61 -6.48 -1.09
CA LEU A 175 -17.10 -5.80 -2.29
C LEU A 175 -16.90 -6.68 -3.54
N ILE A 176 -15.74 -7.32 -3.68
CA ILE A 176 -15.49 -8.27 -4.78
C ILE A 176 -16.43 -9.47 -4.69
N GLU A 177 -16.65 -10.00 -3.49
CA GLU A 177 -17.52 -11.16 -3.27
C GLU A 177 -18.97 -10.90 -3.67
N SER A 178 -19.47 -9.67 -3.53
CA SER A 178 -20.81 -9.29 -3.98
C SER A 178 -21.01 -9.33 -5.50
N GLU A 179 -19.93 -9.37 -6.29
CA GLU A 179 -19.98 -9.45 -7.76
C GLU A 179 -19.79 -10.89 -8.29
N LEU A 180 -19.60 -11.89 -7.42
CA LEU A 180 -19.38 -13.28 -7.84
C LEU A 180 -20.60 -13.91 -8.53
N ASP A 181 -21.81 -13.48 -8.16
CA ASP A 181 -23.06 -13.97 -8.75
C ASP A 181 -23.46 -13.20 -10.02
N ASN A 182 -22.68 -12.18 -10.42
CA ASN A 182 -22.94 -11.39 -11.62
C ASN A 182 -22.32 -12.07 -12.85
N PRO A 183 -23.13 -12.66 -13.76
CA PRO A 183 -22.62 -13.48 -14.85
C PRO A 183 -21.73 -12.70 -15.84
N GLU A 184 -21.83 -11.37 -15.89
CA GLU A 184 -21.02 -10.56 -16.80
C GLU A 184 -19.58 -10.33 -16.33
N VAL A 185 -19.32 -10.49 -15.01
CA VAL A 185 -18.04 -10.19 -14.37
C VAL A 185 -17.58 -11.25 -13.34
N ALA A 186 -18.30 -12.37 -13.22
CA ALA A 186 -18.02 -13.41 -12.22
C ALA A 186 -16.60 -13.98 -12.32
N ALA A 187 -16.05 -14.12 -13.54
CA ALA A 187 -14.70 -14.63 -13.75
C ALA A 187 -13.63 -13.65 -13.24
N GLU A 188 -13.80 -12.35 -13.53
CA GLU A 188 -12.95 -11.27 -13.03
C GLU A 188 -13.06 -11.15 -11.51
N ALA A 189 -14.28 -11.26 -10.96
CA ALA A 189 -14.53 -11.21 -9.52
C ALA A 189 -13.86 -12.39 -8.81
N LEU A 190 -13.95 -13.60 -9.36
CA LEU A 190 -13.30 -14.78 -8.80
C LEU A 190 -11.77 -14.64 -8.80
N ARG A 191 -11.18 -14.10 -9.87
CA ARG A 191 -9.73 -13.86 -9.94
C ARG A 191 -9.28 -12.78 -8.94
N ALA A 192 -10.04 -11.70 -8.83
CA ALA A 192 -9.79 -10.67 -7.83
C ALA A 192 -9.93 -11.22 -6.40
N ALA A 193 -10.94 -12.04 -6.13
CA ALA A 193 -11.17 -12.67 -4.83
C ALA A 193 -10.02 -13.59 -4.43
N LEU A 194 -9.51 -14.42 -5.36
CA LEU A 194 -8.30 -15.23 -5.11
C LEU A 194 -7.11 -14.33 -4.75
N THR A 195 -6.88 -13.28 -5.54
CA THR A 195 -5.72 -12.39 -5.38
C THR A 195 -5.75 -11.69 -4.02
N VAL A 196 -6.90 -11.10 -3.66
CA VAL A 196 -7.10 -10.43 -2.37
C VAL A 196 -7.03 -11.43 -1.23
N SER A 197 -7.70 -12.58 -1.32
CA SER A 197 -7.67 -13.58 -0.24
C SER A 197 -6.26 -14.08 0.06
N ARG A 198 -5.41 -14.25 -0.97
CA ARG A 198 -3.99 -14.61 -0.79
C ARG A 198 -3.22 -13.55 0.00
N ALA A 199 -3.44 -12.28 -0.33
CA ALA A 199 -2.82 -11.17 0.38
C ALA A 199 -3.34 -10.99 1.82
N LEU A 200 -4.59 -11.40 2.09
CA LEU A 200 -5.21 -11.31 3.42
C LEU A 200 -4.96 -12.52 4.32
N THR A 201 -4.22 -13.54 3.86
CA THR A 201 -3.94 -14.77 4.64
C THR A 201 -3.31 -14.50 6.01
N GLY A 202 -2.61 -13.38 6.18
CA GLY A 202 -2.10 -12.90 7.45
C GLY A 202 -3.11 -12.08 8.24
N ALA A 203 -3.57 -10.98 7.64
CA ALA A 203 -4.39 -9.97 8.30
C ALA A 203 -5.78 -10.48 8.72
N TRP A 204 -6.40 -11.31 7.89
CA TRP A 204 -7.76 -11.85 8.07
C TRP A 204 -7.77 -13.35 7.75
N PRO A 205 -7.07 -14.18 8.55
CA PRO A 205 -6.78 -15.56 8.20
C PRO A 205 -8.06 -16.42 8.13
N LYS A 206 -9.09 -16.10 8.91
CA LYS A 206 -10.35 -16.85 8.91
C LYS A 206 -11.12 -16.61 7.62
N GLU A 207 -11.30 -15.34 7.25
CA GLU A 207 -12.03 -14.87 6.08
C GLU A 207 -11.30 -15.27 4.80
N ALA A 208 -9.98 -15.05 4.73
CA ALA A 208 -9.14 -15.48 3.63
C ALA A 208 -9.22 -17.00 3.43
N ALA A 209 -9.08 -17.79 4.49
CA ALA A 209 -9.16 -19.25 4.38
C ALA A 209 -10.56 -19.73 3.98
N ALA A 210 -11.63 -19.04 4.40
CA ALA A 210 -12.99 -19.36 3.98
C ALA A 210 -13.15 -19.20 2.46
N ARG A 211 -12.74 -18.05 1.90
CA ARG A 211 -12.81 -17.80 0.46
C ARG A 211 -11.88 -18.71 -0.33
N LEU A 212 -10.65 -18.93 0.13
CA LEU A 212 -9.70 -19.83 -0.53
C LEU A 212 -10.20 -21.27 -0.56
N ARG A 213 -10.82 -21.77 0.52
CA ARG A 213 -11.45 -23.11 0.51
C ARG A 213 -12.62 -23.17 -0.47
N ALA A 214 -13.49 -22.17 -0.46
CA ALA A 214 -14.60 -22.10 -1.42
C ALA A 214 -14.10 -22.18 -2.88
N ILE A 215 -13.01 -21.48 -3.22
CA ILE A 215 -12.38 -21.56 -4.55
C ILE A 215 -11.76 -22.94 -4.77
N ALA A 216 -11.00 -23.46 -3.80
CA ALA A 216 -10.27 -24.72 -3.91
C ALA A 216 -11.15 -25.96 -4.07
N ASP A 217 -12.36 -25.92 -3.49
CA ASP A 217 -13.31 -27.03 -3.44
C ASP A 217 -14.37 -26.96 -4.56
N ASP A 218 -14.47 -25.84 -5.27
CA ASP A 218 -15.39 -25.68 -6.39
C ASP A 218 -14.86 -26.38 -7.67
N GLU A 219 -15.33 -27.60 -7.90
CA GLU A 219 -14.96 -28.42 -9.06
C GLU A 219 -15.37 -27.81 -10.41
N THR A 220 -16.30 -26.85 -10.42
CA THR A 220 -16.73 -26.17 -11.65
C THR A 220 -15.68 -25.17 -12.17
N GLN A 221 -14.74 -24.75 -11.32
CA GLN A 221 -13.70 -23.79 -11.69
C GLN A 221 -12.54 -24.42 -12.46
N GLY A 222 -11.63 -23.58 -12.98
CA GLY A 222 -10.40 -24.04 -13.62
C GLY A 222 -9.44 -24.75 -12.64
N GLN A 223 -8.64 -25.70 -13.14
CA GLN A 223 -7.66 -26.40 -12.29
C GLN A 223 -6.59 -25.45 -11.71
N GLU A 224 -6.17 -24.44 -12.47
CA GLU A 224 -5.14 -23.48 -12.07
C GLU A 224 -5.57 -22.64 -10.85
N ILE A 225 -6.76 -22.02 -10.91
CA ILE A 225 -7.25 -21.17 -9.81
C ILE A 225 -7.46 -21.98 -8.52
N ARG A 226 -7.94 -23.23 -8.64
CA ARG A 226 -8.05 -24.15 -7.51
C ARG A 226 -6.69 -24.51 -6.92
N HIS A 227 -5.70 -24.75 -7.77
CA HIS A 227 -4.35 -25.08 -7.31
C HIS A 227 -3.73 -23.90 -6.57
N GLU A 228 -3.83 -22.68 -7.11
CA GLU A 228 -3.36 -21.47 -6.43
C GLU A 228 -4.03 -21.26 -5.06
N ALA A 229 -5.33 -21.55 -4.95
CA ALA A 229 -6.04 -21.47 -3.68
C ALA A 229 -5.55 -22.52 -2.66
N LYS A 230 -5.31 -23.76 -3.11
CA LYS A 230 -4.74 -24.83 -2.28
C LYS A 230 -3.33 -24.52 -1.82
N ASP A 231 -2.52 -23.95 -2.69
CA ASP A 231 -1.15 -23.52 -2.37
C ASP A 231 -1.15 -22.44 -1.30
N ALA A 232 -2.03 -21.45 -1.41
CA ALA A 232 -2.18 -20.43 -0.39
C ALA A 232 -2.58 -21.03 0.98
N LEU A 233 -3.54 -21.96 1.00
CA LEU A 233 -3.93 -22.69 2.22
C LEU A 233 -2.78 -23.54 2.80
N ASN A 234 -1.92 -24.10 1.94
CA ASN A 234 -0.73 -24.83 2.38
C ASN A 234 0.32 -23.89 2.98
N THR A 235 0.56 -22.72 2.38
CA THR A 235 1.43 -21.68 2.94
C THR A 235 0.94 -21.20 4.30
N MET A 236 -0.37 -20.99 4.47
CA MET A 236 -0.94 -20.65 5.78
C MET A 236 -0.59 -21.68 6.86
N ARG A 237 -0.61 -22.98 6.52
CA ARG A 237 -0.25 -24.06 7.45
C ARG A 237 1.25 -24.09 7.79
N SER A 238 2.12 -23.66 6.88
CA SER A 238 3.57 -23.63 7.12
C SER A 238 4.01 -22.55 8.11
N HIS A 239 3.17 -21.56 8.39
CA HIS A 239 3.47 -20.50 9.36
C HIS A 239 3.46 -20.97 10.82
N LYS A 240 2.88 -22.15 11.10
CA LYS A 240 2.80 -22.73 12.45
C LYS A 240 2.16 -21.75 13.46
N ASP A 241 2.82 -21.50 14.57
CA ASP A 241 2.41 -20.64 15.68
C ASP A 241 2.97 -19.21 15.59
N TYR A 242 3.61 -18.84 14.47
CA TYR A 242 4.11 -17.49 14.27
C TYR A 242 3.00 -16.50 13.93
N LEU A 243 3.21 -15.28 14.38
CA LEU A 243 2.31 -14.16 14.11
C LEU A 243 2.43 -13.76 12.64
N MET A 244 1.31 -13.81 11.94
CA MET A 244 1.22 -13.46 10.51
C MET A 244 0.29 -12.27 10.25
N ALA A 245 -0.50 -11.85 11.25
CA ALA A 245 -1.41 -10.71 11.17
C ALA A 245 -0.68 -9.42 11.53
N TRP A 246 -0.19 -8.70 10.51
CA TRP A 246 0.60 -7.48 10.70
C TRP A 246 0.07 -6.32 9.86
N GLU A 247 -0.03 -5.16 10.48
CA GLU A 247 0.03 -3.89 9.75
C GLU A 247 1.47 -3.38 9.75
N MET A 248 1.81 -2.58 8.74
CA MET A 248 3.08 -1.86 8.67
C MET A 248 2.87 -0.35 8.47
N ALA A 249 3.83 0.44 8.95
CA ALA A 249 3.97 1.86 8.69
C ALA A 249 5.43 2.18 8.33
N GLY A 250 5.64 3.17 7.47
CA GLY A 250 6.94 3.47 6.85
C GLY A 250 7.12 2.82 5.46
N PRO A 251 8.36 2.58 5.00
CA PRO A 251 9.59 2.79 5.74
C PRO A 251 9.84 4.28 5.97
N TYR A 252 10.46 4.59 7.10
CA TYR A 252 10.95 5.93 7.42
C TYR A 252 12.47 5.95 7.27
N PHE A 253 12.99 7.03 6.72
CA PHE A 253 14.41 7.28 6.54
C PHE A 253 14.65 8.79 6.50
N GLU A 254 15.91 9.18 6.69
CA GLU A 254 16.38 10.55 6.53
C GLU A 254 17.59 10.52 5.62
N ASP A 255 17.64 11.45 4.66
CA ASP A 255 18.76 11.52 3.72
C ASP A 255 20.07 11.80 4.45
N ASN A 256 21.15 11.19 3.97
CA ASN A 256 22.48 11.26 4.60
C ASN A 256 22.53 10.78 6.07
N THR A 257 21.55 9.99 6.50
CA THR A 257 21.49 9.39 7.83
C THR A 257 21.59 7.87 7.75
N ILE A 258 22.15 7.25 8.79
CA ILE A 258 22.25 5.80 8.92
C ILE A 258 21.30 5.26 9.98
N ALA A 259 20.91 3.99 9.88
CA ALA A 259 19.95 3.38 10.80
C ALA A 259 20.36 3.49 12.27
N TYR A 260 21.65 3.48 12.56
CA TYR A 260 22.17 3.70 13.92
C TYR A 260 21.67 5.01 14.54
N PHE A 261 21.60 6.09 13.77
CA PHE A 261 21.08 7.38 14.24
C PHE A 261 19.55 7.48 14.15
N LEU A 262 18.93 6.82 13.16
CA LEU A 262 17.47 6.70 13.11
C LEU A 262 16.92 6.04 14.38
N PHE A 263 17.68 5.12 14.99
CA PHE A 263 17.32 4.50 16.26
C PHE A 263 17.06 5.49 17.39
N GLU A 264 17.73 6.65 17.42
CA GLU A 264 17.52 7.66 18.47
C GLU A 264 16.36 8.61 18.17
N GLN A 265 15.82 8.55 16.94
CA GLN A 265 14.71 9.40 16.52
C GLN A 265 13.35 8.83 16.94
N LYS A 266 12.33 9.69 16.87
CA LYS A 266 10.93 9.33 17.06
C LYS A 266 10.16 9.55 15.76
N PHE A 267 9.54 8.47 15.28
CA PHE A 267 8.74 8.47 14.05
C PHE A 267 7.24 8.63 14.34
N PRO A 268 6.40 8.87 13.31
CA PRO A 268 4.97 9.04 13.50
C PRO A 268 4.31 7.95 14.37
N PRO A 269 4.58 6.64 14.19
CA PRO A 269 4.01 5.58 15.04
C PRO A 269 4.29 5.74 16.56
N GLU A 270 5.40 6.41 16.93
CA GLU A 270 5.78 6.64 18.33
C GLU A 270 5.21 7.95 18.90
N LYS A 271 4.88 8.92 18.05
CA LYS A 271 4.40 10.25 18.44
C LYS A 271 2.88 10.31 18.48
N ASP A 272 2.28 9.90 17.37
CA ASP A 272 0.84 9.88 17.14
C ASP A 272 0.55 8.72 16.17
N ALA A 273 0.11 7.59 16.73
CA ALA A 273 -0.13 6.37 15.98
C ALA A 273 -1.18 6.55 14.85
N ASP A 274 -2.08 7.52 14.98
CA ASP A 274 -3.14 7.77 13.98
C ASP A 274 -2.63 8.56 12.77
N SER A 275 -1.50 9.27 12.93
CA SER A 275 -0.80 9.98 11.86
C SER A 275 0.08 9.08 10.99
N ALA A 276 0.30 7.83 11.41
CA ALA A 276 1.11 6.87 10.67
C ALA A 276 0.34 6.21 9.52
N ASN A 277 1.05 5.88 8.45
CA ASN A 277 0.47 5.25 7.25
C ASN A 277 0.31 3.74 7.40
N TRP A 278 -0.45 3.33 8.41
CA TRP A 278 -0.78 1.93 8.68
C TRP A 278 -1.55 1.31 7.53
N ARG A 279 -1.04 0.15 7.10
CA ARG A 279 -1.60 -0.66 6.01
C ARG A 279 -1.24 -2.12 6.21
N CYS A 280 -2.03 -3.02 5.61
CA CYS A 280 -1.75 -4.46 5.69
C CYS A 280 -0.33 -4.76 5.21
N PHE A 281 0.43 -5.52 6.01
CA PHE A 281 1.71 -6.03 5.59
C PHE A 281 1.50 -7.20 4.60
N PRO A 282 2.06 -7.13 3.38
CA PRO A 282 1.88 -8.18 2.39
C PRO A 282 2.74 -9.40 2.75
N LEU A 283 2.09 -10.52 3.04
CA LEU A 283 2.78 -11.80 3.19
C LEU A 283 3.26 -12.30 1.84
N LEU A 284 4.54 -12.67 1.77
CA LEU A 284 5.14 -13.18 0.55
C LEU A 284 5.25 -14.71 0.63
N PRO A 285 4.88 -15.43 -0.45
CA PRO A 285 5.14 -16.86 -0.52
C PRO A 285 6.64 -17.14 -0.64
N LYS A 286 7.02 -18.37 -0.29
CA LYS A 286 8.39 -18.92 -0.46
C LYS A 286 9.47 -18.11 0.26
N THR A 287 9.16 -17.65 1.47
CA THR A 287 10.16 -17.12 2.39
C THR A 287 10.86 -18.29 3.10
N GLU A 288 12.11 -18.06 3.50
CA GLU A 288 12.87 -19.01 4.33
C GLU A 288 13.38 -18.27 5.58
N PRO A 289 12.90 -18.65 6.79
CA PRO A 289 11.81 -19.59 7.05
C PRO A 289 10.44 -19.08 6.51
N PRO A 290 9.42 -19.95 6.35
CA PRO A 290 8.13 -19.58 5.76
C PRO A 290 7.34 -18.52 6.54
N PHE A 291 7.67 -18.31 7.81
CA PHE A 291 7.05 -17.30 8.68
C PHE A 291 7.89 -16.00 8.80
N LYS A 292 8.94 -15.84 7.97
CA LYS A 292 9.70 -14.59 7.89
C LYS A 292 8.83 -13.47 7.32
N LEU A 293 8.74 -12.37 8.06
CA LEU A 293 8.29 -11.09 7.53
C LEU A 293 9.43 -10.49 6.71
N ASP A 294 9.36 -10.60 5.38
CA ASP A 294 10.47 -10.24 4.49
C ASP A 294 10.39 -8.76 4.06
N PHE A 295 10.88 -7.88 4.91
CA PHE A 295 10.88 -6.44 4.65
C PHE A 295 11.78 -6.06 3.46
N ASN A 296 12.84 -6.82 3.21
CA ASN A 296 13.72 -6.56 2.07
C ASN A 296 12.98 -6.68 0.74
N ARG A 297 12.19 -7.75 0.55
CA ARG A 297 11.39 -7.94 -0.66
C ARG A 297 10.19 -7.00 -0.75
N VAL A 298 9.63 -6.58 0.39
CA VAL A 298 8.44 -5.71 0.43
C VAL A 298 8.79 -4.23 0.24
N LEU A 299 9.86 -3.76 0.88
CA LEU A 299 10.22 -2.35 0.97
C LEU A 299 11.60 -2.05 0.36
N GLY A 300 12.55 -2.97 0.56
CA GLY A 300 13.93 -2.87 0.11
C GLY A 300 14.71 -1.70 0.69
N GLY A 301 15.98 -1.64 0.32
CA GLY A 301 16.92 -0.56 0.59
C GLY A 301 17.44 -0.48 2.03
N ASP A 302 18.46 0.34 2.20
CA ASP A 302 19.27 0.44 3.42
C ASP A 302 18.89 1.66 4.26
N ASN A 303 19.43 1.72 5.49
CA ASN A 303 19.34 2.86 6.40
C ASN A 303 17.93 3.42 6.59
N ARG A 304 17.03 2.55 7.02
CA ARG A 304 15.60 2.87 7.19
C ARG A 304 14.99 2.08 8.34
N VAL A 305 13.76 2.39 8.69
CA VAL A 305 12.99 1.66 9.70
C VAL A 305 11.57 1.41 9.22
N VAL A 306 11.06 0.20 9.49
CA VAL A 306 9.64 -0.12 9.34
C VAL A 306 9.06 -0.38 10.71
N PHE A 307 7.84 0.10 10.92
CA PHE A 307 7.06 -0.24 12.09
C PHE A 307 6.07 -1.31 11.67
N ILE A 308 5.93 -2.36 12.47
CA ILE A 308 4.88 -3.35 12.36
C ILE A 308 4.05 -3.35 13.63
N ARG A 309 2.73 -3.57 13.52
CA ARG A 309 1.86 -3.77 14.68
C ARG A 309 0.88 -4.90 14.49
N SER A 310 0.50 -5.50 15.61
CA SER A 310 -0.51 -6.54 15.70
C SER A 310 -1.31 -6.36 16.99
N PHE A 311 -2.56 -6.78 16.96
CA PHE A 311 -3.46 -6.75 18.11
C PHE A 311 -3.71 -8.18 18.57
N ILE A 312 -3.42 -8.44 19.84
CA ILE A 312 -3.42 -9.78 20.42
C ILE A 312 -4.56 -9.86 21.44
N ASN A 313 -5.59 -10.64 21.11
CA ASN A 313 -6.68 -10.91 22.03
C ASN A 313 -6.38 -12.17 22.86
N SER A 314 -6.45 -12.05 24.18
CA SER A 314 -6.33 -13.14 25.14
C SER A 314 -7.65 -13.33 25.90
N PRO A 315 -8.16 -14.55 26.09
CA PRO A 315 -9.40 -14.78 26.85
C PRO A 315 -9.21 -14.55 28.36
N THR A 316 -7.98 -14.68 28.86
CA THR A 316 -7.63 -14.58 30.27
C THR A 316 -6.32 -13.83 30.46
N ASP A 317 -6.05 -13.38 31.68
CA ASP A 317 -4.70 -12.98 32.06
C ASP A 317 -3.80 -14.22 32.04
N GLN A 318 -2.65 -14.16 31.36
CA GLN A 318 -1.70 -15.28 31.31
C GLN A 318 -0.27 -14.79 31.08
N ASP A 319 0.69 -15.52 31.65
CA ASP A 319 2.11 -15.32 31.37
C ASP A 319 2.44 -15.82 29.96
N ALA A 320 3.34 -15.12 29.27
CA ALA A 320 3.89 -15.58 28.00
C ALA A 320 5.34 -15.12 27.81
N VAL A 321 6.01 -15.80 26.91
CA VAL A 321 7.30 -15.39 26.35
C VAL A 321 7.08 -15.02 24.90
N LEU A 322 7.43 -13.79 24.54
CA LEU A 322 7.53 -13.38 23.14
C LEU A 322 8.92 -13.75 22.62
N GLU A 323 8.96 -14.66 21.66
CA GLU A 323 10.16 -15.00 20.91
C GLU A 323 10.23 -14.10 19.67
N LEU A 324 11.25 -13.24 19.64
CA LEU A 324 11.51 -12.27 18.58
C LEU A 324 12.83 -12.61 17.89
N GLY A 325 12.82 -12.61 16.56
CA GLY A 325 14.01 -12.57 15.73
C GLY A 325 13.93 -11.37 14.80
N THR A 326 15.02 -10.62 14.65
CA THR A 326 15.14 -9.54 13.66
C THR A 326 16.48 -9.61 12.95
N ASN A 327 16.52 -9.20 11.69
CA ASN A 327 17.74 -8.61 11.17
C ASN A 327 17.99 -7.29 11.89
N ASP A 328 19.25 -6.98 12.15
CA ASP A 328 19.69 -5.71 12.73
C ASP A 328 18.90 -5.31 14.00
N GLY A 329 18.80 -4.01 14.25
CA GLY A 329 18.24 -3.44 15.46
C GLY A 329 16.72 -3.43 15.48
N CYS A 330 16.14 -3.41 16.68
CA CYS A 330 14.72 -3.26 16.88
C CYS A 330 14.36 -2.48 18.14
N LYS A 331 13.14 -1.94 18.19
CA LYS A 331 12.47 -1.47 19.41
C LYS A 331 11.10 -2.15 19.51
N LEU A 332 10.69 -2.51 20.71
CA LEU A 332 9.43 -3.20 20.94
C LEU A 332 8.60 -2.54 22.03
N TRP A 333 7.35 -2.24 21.69
CA TRP A 333 6.34 -1.74 22.61
C TRP A 333 5.26 -2.79 22.85
N TRP A 334 4.96 -3.03 24.11
CA TRP A 334 3.86 -3.87 24.57
C TRP A 334 2.88 -3.01 25.36
N ASN A 335 1.61 -2.98 24.93
CA ASN A 335 0.56 -2.15 25.52
C ASN A 335 0.99 -0.67 25.68
N GLY A 336 1.67 -0.14 24.65
CA GLY A 336 2.16 1.24 24.60
C GLY A 336 3.45 1.52 25.39
N LYS A 337 3.96 0.54 26.16
CA LYS A 337 5.21 0.68 26.92
C LYS A 337 6.38 0.08 26.14
N LEU A 338 7.46 0.85 25.95
CA LEU A 338 8.73 0.34 25.41
C LEU A 338 9.31 -0.67 26.41
N ILE A 339 9.46 -1.93 26.00
CA ILE A 339 9.98 -3.02 26.85
C ILE A 339 11.28 -3.64 26.35
N HIS A 340 11.65 -3.40 25.09
CA HIS A 340 12.89 -3.90 24.50
C HIS A 340 13.44 -2.95 23.46
N GLY A 341 14.76 -2.91 23.33
CA GLY A 341 15.46 -2.08 22.37
C GLY A 341 16.89 -2.56 22.18
N ILE A 342 17.26 -2.86 20.94
CA ILE A 342 18.61 -3.28 20.56
C ILE A 342 19.02 -2.56 19.28
N ASN A 343 20.21 -1.95 19.27
CA ASN A 343 20.76 -1.22 18.13
C ASN A 343 22.08 -1.87 17.70
N VAL A 344 21.99 -3.06 17.11
CA VAL A 344 23.14 -3.85 16.66
C VAL A 344 22.86 -4.41 15.28
N GLY A 345 23.89 -4.51 14.43
CA GLY A 345 23.79 -5.24 13.17
C GLY A 345 23.86 -6.74 13.43
N ARG A 346 22.89 -7.52 12.95
CA ARG A 346 22.81 -8.97 13.22
C ARG A 346 22.01 -9.73 12.15
N PRO A 347 22.29 -11.04 11.94
CA PRO A 347 21.45 -11.87 11.09
C PRO A 347 20.11 -12.18 11.76
N LEU A 348 19.10 -12.51 10.95
CA LEU A 348 17.82 -12.99 11.46
C LEU A 348 17.97 -14.40 12.07
N THR A 349 17.84 -14.46 13.40
CA THR A 349 17.75 -15.72 14.15
C THR A 349 16.39 -15.79 14.85
N PRO A 350 15.48 -16.70 14.46
CA PRO A 350 14.17 -16.82 15.11
C PRO A 350 14.28 -17.10 16.61
N GLY A 351 13.61 -16.28 17.42
CA GLY A 351 13.59 -16.41 18.89
C GLY A 351 14.93 -16.13 19.59
N GLU A 352 15.82 -15.37 18.95
CA GLU A 352 17.07 -14.90 19.56
C GLU A 352 16.81 -14.01 20.78
N ASP A 353 15.83 -13.11 20.67
CA ASP A 353 15.34 -12.33 21.80
C ASP A 353 14.13 -13.04 22.43
N LYS A 354 14.15 -13.22 23.76
CA LYS A 354 13.05 -13.80 24.53
C LYS A 354 12.60 -12.84 25.61
N LEU A 355 11.37 -12.36 25.50
CA LEU A 355 10.82 -11.33 26.38
C LEU A 355 9.66 -11.90 27.18
N GLU A 356 9.83 -12.00 28.50
CA GLU A 356 8.73 -12.35 29.40
C GLU A 356 7.75 -11.19 29.50
N LEU A 357 6.47 -11.48 29.31
CA LEU A 357 5.39 -10.50 29.39
C LEU A 357 4.12 -11.12 29.94
N GLN A 358 3.20 -10.26 30.36
CA GLN A 358 1.87 -10.63 30.80
C GLN A 358 0.86 -10.21 29.73
N LEU A 359 0.04 -11.15 29.27
CA LEU A 359 -1.14 -10.85 28.46
C LEU A 359 -2.26 -10.49 29.41
N ASN A 360 -2.89 -9.35 29.17
CA ASN A 360 -4.14 -9.00 29.83
C ASN A 360 -5.30 -9.72 29.14
N ALA A 361 -6.34 -10.09 29.89
CA ALA A 361 -7.61 -10.51 29.31
C ALA A 361 -8.16 -9.39 28.39
N GLY A 362 -8.63 -9.78 27.22
CA GLY A 362 -9.03 -8.89 26.13
C GLY A 362 -7.86 -8.49 25.23
N LEU A 363 -7.93 -7.26 24.72
CA LEU A 363 -7.03 -6.74 23.69
C LEU A 363 -5.69 -6.28 24.27
N ASN A 364 -4.61 -6.72 23.65
CA ASN A 364 -3.25 -6.24 23.88
C ASN A 364 -2.66 -5.71 22.57
N THR A 365 -1.80 -4.71 22.66
CA THR A 365 -1.17 -4.07 21.48
C THR A 365 0.32 -4.39 21.44
N LEU A 366 0.77 -4.95 20.32
CA LEU A 366 2.17 -5.19 20.02
C LEU A 366 2.61 -4.28 18.88
N MET A 367 3.68 -3.51 19.09
CA MET A 367 4.32 -2.72 18.03
C MET A 367 5.82 -2.94 18.07
N VAL A 368 6.43 -3.11 16.89
CA VAL A 368 7.86 -3.30 16.74
C VAL A 368 8.37 -2.38 15.64
N ALA A 369 9.44 -1.63 15.94
CA ALA A 369 10.24 -0.97 14.93
C ALA A 369 11.42 -1.88 14.58
N VAL A 370 11.63 -2.18 13.31
CA VAL A 370 12.78 -2.97 12.84
C VAL A 370 13.62 -2.06 11.95
N PHE A 371 14.86 -1.82 12.38
CA PHE A 371 15.80 -0.93 11.73
C PHE A 371 16.65 -1.73 10.76
N GLN A 372 16.83 -1.22 9.55
CA GLN A 372 17.67 -1.81 8.53
C GLN A 372 18.94 -1.01 8.38
N GLN A 373 20.08 -1.63 8.66
CA GLN A 373 21.39 -1.09 8.33
C GLN A 373 21.68 -1.36 6.86
N GLU A 374 22.10 -2.58 6.54
CA GLU A 374 22.44 -3.03 5.18
C GLU A 374 22.09 -4.51 4.96
N GLY A 375 21.88 -4.92 3.71
CA GLY A 375 21.72 -6.34 3.36
C GLY A 375 20.31 -6.89 3.57
N ASP A 376 20.19 -8.03 4.24
CA ASP A 376 18.90 -8.70 4.46
C ASP A 376 18.10 -8.06 5.59
N TRP A 377 16.78 -7.95 5.39
CA TRP A 377 15.87 -7.30 6.33
C TRP A 377 14.61 -8.11 6.56
N GLY A 378 14.32 -8.43 7.83
CA GLY A 378 13.15 -9.19 8.20
C GLY A 378 12.99 -9.39 9.70
N ALA A 379 11.84 -9.96 10.07
CA ALA A 379 11.55 -10.34 11.45
C ALA A 379 10.70 -11.61 11.54
N THR A 380 10.72 -12.24 12.71
CA THR A 380 9.86 -13.39 13.07
C THR A 380 9.41 -13.23 14.51
N LEU A 381 8.13 -13.49 14.78
CA LEU A 381 7.55 -13.34 16.12
C LEU A 381 6.56 -14.45 16.42
N ARG A 382 6.59 -14.98 17.65
CA ARG A 382 5.57 -15.89 18.18
C ARG A 382 5.45 -15.78 19.70
N PHE A 383 4.30 -16.17 20.23
CA PHE A 383 4.11 -16.31 21.68
C PHE A 383 4.21 -17.79 22.08
N VAL A 384 4.96 -18.05 23.13
CA VAL A 384 5.10 -19.37 23.75
C VAL A 384 4.90 -19.27 25.25
N ASP A 385 4.63 -20.40 25.91
CA ASP A 385 4.72 -20.51 27.36
C ASP A 385 6.18 -20.48 27.83
N ARG A 386 6.42 -20.56 29.15
CA ARG A 386 7.79 -20.52 29.71
C ARG A 386 8.61 -21.76 29.34
N GLU A 387 7.93 -22.85 29.01
CA GLU A 387 8.50 -24.11 28.58
C GLU A 387 8.82 -24.13 27.07
N GLY A 388 8.39 -23.09 26.32
CA GLY A 388 8.63 -22.93 24.88
C GLY A 388 7.57 -23.61 24.00
N ASN A 389 6.46 -24.07 24.56
CA ASN A 389 5.33 -24.60 23.79
C ASN A 389 4.47 -23.45 23.26
N THR A 390 3.79 -23.70 22.14
CA THR A 390 2.84 -22.73 21.56
C THR A 390 1.81 -22.28 22.59
N LEU A 391 1.64 -20.97 22.73
CA LEU A 391 0.60 -20.41 23.60
C LEU A 391 -0.78 -20.58 22.95
N GLU A 392 -1.65 -21.39 23.57
CA GLU A 392 -2.99 -21.66 23.04
C GLU A 392 -3.99 -20.53 23.35
N ASN A 393 -5.10 -20.51 22.60
CA ASN A 393 -6.26 -19.63 22.82
C ASN A 393 -6.03 -18.12 22.68
N ILE A 394 -4.92 -17.68 22.10
CA ILE A 394 -4.74 -16.29 21.67
C ILE A 394 -5.06 -16.11 20.19
N THR A 395 -5.48 -14.92 19.79
CA THR A 395 -5.67 -14.57 18.39
C THR A 395 -4.98 -13.26 18.05
N ALA A 396 -4.37 -13.19 16.87
CA ALA A 396 -3.78 -11.98 16.33
C ALA A 396 -4.67 -11.39 15.21
N SER A 397 -4.79 -10.07 15.17
CA SER A 397 -5.52 -9.31 14.15
C SER A 397 -4.74 -8.05 13.77
N THR A 398 -5.09 -7.48 12.61
CA THR A 398 -4.57 -6.19 12.15
C THR A 398 -5.44 -5.01 12.59
N GLN A 399 -6.54 -5.26 13.29
CA GLN A 399 -7.42 -4.23 13.84
C GLN A 399 -7.73 -4.53 15.32
N PRO A 400 -7.97 -3.48 16.13
CA PRO A 400 -8.36 -3.60 17.54
C PRO A 400 -9.62 -4.44 17.79
#